data_AF-A0A420YGL1-F1
#
_entry.id   AF-A0A420YGL1-F1
#
_cell.length_a   1.000
_cell.length_b   1.000
_cell.length_c   1.000
_cell.angle_alpha   90.00
_cell.angle_beta   90.00
_cell.angle_gamma   90.00
#
_symmetry.space_group_name_H-M   'P 1'
#
loop_
_entity.id
_entity.type
_entity.pdbx_description
1 polymer ?
#
loop_
_entity_poly.entity_id
_entity_poly.type
_entity_poly.pdbx_seq_one_letter_code
_entity_poly.pdbx_strand_id
1 'polypeptide(L)'
;MIGLVNASVTYSVTNSTWKIAMHAISPDAKTPLMLTQHTYFNLDAYKNPATDTIWDHTLSLPYSPRYLELDDGALPTGKILTAAPGSVNDFASAPNISFGHAVDAPGFKGNCGGTCAGYNGYWIFDRAPKDAAVLTLASEFSGIKAELRTDQPGVQVYSCYWSDGTAPLKSTQGTATHKNVTSSSCIAIEAQDYVDGINHPEWGRFDAEVTGPGEAYEWASSWTFSTLEESTCDS
;
A
#
# COMPACT_ATOMS: atom_id res chain seq x y z
N MET A 1 -29.11 -6.87 8.18
CA MET A 1 -29.23 -7.51 6.86
C MET A 1 -28.18 -6.84 6.00
N ILE A 2 -27.28 -7.60 5.35
CA ILE A 2 -26.28 -7.01 4.45
C ILE A 2 -27.06 -6.36 3.31
N GLY A 3 -26.96 -5.03 3.19
CA GLY A 3 -27.72 -4.25 2.23
C GLY A 3 -27.13 -4.34 0.82
N LEU A 4 -27.92 -3.96 -0.18
CA LEU A 4 -27.41 -3.70 -1.52
C LEU A 4 -26.33 -2.60 -1.45
N VAL A 5 -25.23 -2.77 -2.19
CA VAL A 5 -24.21 -1.74 -2.40
C VAL A 5 -24.03 -1.58 -3.90
N ASN A 6 -24.32 -0.39 -4.41
CA ASN A 6 -24.05 -0.03 -5.79
C ASN A 6 -22.73 0.70 -5.83
N ALA A 7 -21.70 0.09 -6.43
CA ALA A 7 -20.37 0.67 -6.54
C ALA A 7 -19.97 0.84 -8.01
N SER A 8 -19.17 1.86 -8.27
CA SER A 8 -18.51 2.07 -9.56
C SER A 8 -17.06 2.51 -9.35
N VAL A 9 -16.22 2.14 -10.29
CA VAL A 9 -14.82 2.56 -10.32
C VAL A 9 -14.51 3.15 -11.68
N THR A 10 -13.85 4.31 -11.68
CA THR A 10 -13.36 4.99 -12.87
C THR A 10 -11.84 4.97 -12.86
N TYR A 11 -11.27 4.39 -13.90
CA TYR A 11 -9.84 4.44 -14.18
C TYR A 11 -9.59 5.41 -15.33
N SER A 12 -8.64 6.31 -15.17
CA SER A 12 -8.18 7.19 -16.25
C SER A 12 -6.66 7.26 -16.26
N VAL A 13 -6.10 7.38 -17.45
CA VAL A 13 -4.66 7.59 -17.63
C VAL A 13 -4.48 8.84 -18.47
N THR A 14 -3.65 9.76 -18.01
CA THR A 14 -3.28 10.96 -18.75
C THR A 14 -1.82 11.27 -18.49
N ASN A 15 -1.03 11.40 -19.56
CA ASN A 15 0.43 11.41 -19.49
C ASN A 15 0.92 10.20 -18.67
N SER A 16 1.81 10.42 -17.70
CA SER A 16 2.32 9.38 -16.79
C SER A 16 1.51 9.25 -15.50
N THR A 17 0.28 9.77 -15.45
CA THR A 17 -0.57 9.70 -14.25
C THR A 17 -1.75 8.77 -14.46
N TRP A 18 -1.86 7.77 -13.61
CA TRP A 18 -3.01 6.88 -13.48
C TRP A 18 -3.89 7.34 -12.33
N LYS A 19 -5.12 7.79 -12.61
CA LYS A 19 -6.10 8.20 -11.61
C LYS A 19 -7.19 7.14 -11.45
N ILE A 20 -7.61 6.96 -10.21
CA ILE A 20 -8.61 6.00 -9.80
C ILE A 20 -9.60 6.75 -8.91
N ALA A 21 -10.88 6.69 -9.25
CA ALA A 21 -11.97 7.22 -8.42
C ALA A 21 -13.00 6.10 -8.19
N MET A 22 -13.40 5.89 -6.95
CA MET A 22 -14.42 4.91 -6.58
C MET A 22 -15.57 5.62 -5.88
N HIS A 23 -16.78 5.23 -6.27
CA HIS A 23 -18.02 5.77 -5.72
C HIS A 23 -18.91 4.60 -5.32
N ALA A 24 -19.48 4.64 -4.11
CA ALA A 24 -20.44 3.63 -3.67
C ALA A 24 -21.60 4.23 -2.87
N ILE A 25 -22.77 3.59 -2.97
CA ILE A 25 -23.98 3.96 -2.23
C ILE A 25 -24.62 2.67 -1.67
N SER A 26 -25.06 2.70 -0.41
CA SER A 26 -25.96 1.70 0.14
C SER A 26 -27.37 2.29 0.34
N PRO A 27 -28.30 2.06 -0.60
CA PRO A 27 -29.58 2.79 -0.62
C PRO A 27 -30.59 2.32 0.43
N ASP A 28 -30.45 1.08 0.93
CA ASP A 28 -31.50 0.43 1.71
C ASP A 28 -31.16 0.28 3.20
N ALA A 29 -29.87 0.25 3.55
CA ALA A 29 -29.41 -0.02 4.91
C ALA A 29 -28.04 0.60 5.19
N LYS A 30 -27.76 0.89 6.47
CA LYS A 30 -26.39 1.20 6.89
C LYS A 30 -25.51 -0.05 6.73
N THR A 31 -24.34 0.12 6.13
CA THR A 31 -23.38 -0.96 5.90
C THR A 31 -21.94 -0.44 6.05
N PRO A 32 -21.03 -1.27 6.57
CA PRO A 32 -19.61 -0.98 6.46
C PRO A 32 -19.18 -0.93 4.99
N LEU A 33 -18.46 0.12 4.59
CA LEU A 33 -17.83 0.29 3.28
C LEU A 33 -16.40 0.77 3.46
N MET A 34 -15.47 0.03 2.86
CA MET A 34 -14.06 0.42 2.76
C MET A 34 -13.56 -0.14 1.43
N LEU A 35 -13.27 0.75 0.48
CA LEU A 35 -12.80 0.37 -0.85
C LEU A 35 -11.31 0.65 -0.96
N THR A 36 -10.64 -0.18 -1.76
CA THR A 36 -9.25 0.03 -2.15
C THR A 36 -8.96 -0.57 -3.52
N GLN A 37 -7.74 -0.40 -3.98
CA GLN A 37 -7.19 -1.06 -5.16
C GLN A 37 -6.05 -1.99 -4.71
N HIS A 38 -6.03 -3.23 -5.21
CA HIS A 38 -5.06 -4.25 -4.80
C HIS A 38 -4.05 -4.59 -5.92
N THR A 39 -3.48 -3.56 -6.55
CA THR A 39 -2.44 -3.75 -7.57
C THR A 39 -1.13 -4.18 -6.93
N TYR A 40 -0.57 -5.26 -7.45
CA TYR A 40 0.77 -5.72 -7.12
C TYR A 40 1.80 -5.06 -8.04
N PHE A 41 2.72 -4.31 -7.45
CA PHE A 41 3.84 -3.67 -8.15
C PHE A 41 5.11 -4.50 -8.02
N ASN A 42 5.88 -4.51 -9.10
CA ASN A 42 7.32 -4.75 -9.13
C ASN A 42 7.84 -3.86 -10.27
N LEU A 43 8.54 -2.77 -9.93
CA LEU A 43 8.93 -1.75 -10.91
C LEU A 43 10.01 -2.24 -11.89
N ASP A 44 10.59 -3.41 -11.64
CA ASP A 44 11.59 -4.03 -12.52
C ASP A 44 10.93 -4.91 -13.57
N ALA A 45 9.60 -5.07 -13.48
CA ALA A 45 8.85 -6.05 -14.26
C ALA A 45 9.47 -7.45 -14.18
N TYR A 46 10.10 -7.78 -13.05
CA TYR A 46 10.81 -9.04 -12.81
C TYR A 46 11.99 -9.31 -13.77
N LYS A 47 12.62 -8.25 -14.30
CA LYS A 47 13.73 -8.35 -15.25
C LYS A 47 15.11 -8.20 -14.62
N ASN A 48 15.19 -7.87 -13.33
CA ASN A 48 16.46 -7.77 -12.63
C ASN A 48 17.09 -9.16 -12.52
N PRO A 49 18.29 -9.40 -13.10
CA PRO A 49 18.93 -10.71 -13.05
C PRO A 49 19.52 -11.04 -11.69
N ALA A 50 19.69 -10.04 -10.80
CA ALA A 50 20.26 -10.23 -9.48
C ALA A 50 19.24 -10.77 -8.45
N THR A 51 17.95 -10.49 -8.66
CA THR A 51 16.89 -10.83 -7.70
C THR A 51 15.52 -10.85 -8.38
N ASP A 52 14.64 -11.71 -7.89
CA ASP A 52 13.21 -11.70 -8.19
C ASP A 52 12.35 -11.04 -7.10
N THR A 53 12.95 -10.71 -5.96
CA THR A 53 12.27 -10.15 -4.80
C THR A 53 12.08 -8.64 -4.90
N ILE A 54 11.16 -8.10 -4.08
CA ILE A 54 10.85 -6.66 -4.02
C ILE A 54 11.80 -5.88 -3.10
N TRP A 55 12.77 -6.54 -2.47
CA TRP A 55 13.55 -5.98 -1.36
C TRP A 55 14.51 -4.85 -1.76
N ASP A 56 14.95 -4.85 -3.02
CA ASP A 56 15.84 -3.83 -3.57
C ASP A 56 15.08 -2.57 -4.02
N HIS A 57 13.74 -2.62 -4.09
CA HIS A 57 12.93 -1.41 -4.27
C HIS A 57 13.05 -0.53 -3.04
N THR A 58 12.90 0.77 -3.24
CA THR A 58 12.87 1.73 -2.14
C THR A 58 11.46 2.25 -1.90
N LEU A 59 11.15 2.51 -0.64
CA LEU A 59 9.85 2.97 -0.17
C LEU A 59 10.04 4.19 0.74
N SER A 60 9.19 5.20 0.57
CA SER A 60 9.18 6.41 1.39
C SER A 60 7.73 6.77 1.75
N LEU A 61 7.46 6.94 3.05
CA LEU A 61 6.18 7.33 3.63
C LEU A 61 6.39 8.51 4.59
N PRO A 62 6.73 9.71 4.11
CA PRO A 62 7.19 10.83 4.94
C PRO A 62 6.14 11.33 5.96
N TYR A 63 4.87 11.06 5.70
CA TYR A 63 3.76 11.43 6.60
C TYR A 63 3.29 10.28 7.47
N SER A 64 4.00 9.14 7.50
CA SER A 64 3.52 7.94 8.21
C SER A 64 4.46 7.44 9.31
N PRO A 65 4.75 8.25 10.34
CA PRO A 65 5.52 7.78 11.48
C PRO A 65 4.73 6.79 12.35
N ARG A 66 3.41 6.73 12.19
CA ARG A 66 2.52 5.87 12.98
C ARG A 66 1.96 4.71 12.17
N TYR A 67 1.78 3.57 12.82
CA TYR A 67 1.25 2.34 12.22
C TYR A 67 0.40 1.56 13.22
N LEU A 68 -0.44 0.65 12.72
CA LEU A 68 -1.25 -0.24 13.56
C LEU A 68 -0.41 -1.46 13.99
N GLU A 69 -0.36 -1.73 15.30
CA GLU A 69 0.21 -2.97 15.82
C GLU A 69 -0.66 -4.16 15.39
N LEU A 70 -0.02 -5.23 14.91
CA LEU A 70 -0.71 -6.46 14.51
C LEU A 70 -0.45 -7.58 15.51
N ASP A 71 -1.42 -8.46 15.65
CA ASP A 71 -1.25 -9.75 16.31
C ASP A 71 -0.70 -10.83 15.35
N ASP A 72 -0.51 -12.05 15.88
CA ASP A 72 -0.02 -13.18 15.10
C ASP A 72 -0.96 -13.60 13.95
N GLY A 73 -2.23 -13.20 14.00
CA GLY A 73 -3.22 -13.39 12.95
C GLY A 73 -3.23 -12.28 11.89
N ALA A 74 -2.32 -11.30 12.00
CA ALA A 74 -2.27 -10.09 11.18
C ALA A 74 -3.51 -9.19 11.36
N LEU A 75 -4.16 -9.23 12.52
CA LEU A 75 -5.25 -8.33 12.89
C LEU A 75 -4.74 -7.18 13.77
N PRO A 76 -5.26 -5.95 13.61
CA PRO A 76 -4.92 -4.86 14.51
C PRO A 76 -5.24 -5.19 15.97
N THR A 77 -4.36 -4.81 16.89
CA THR A 77 -4.55 -5.05 18.33
C THR A 77 -5.34 -3.94 19.04
N GLY A 78 -5.65 -2.86 18.33
CA GLY A 78 -6.14 -1.59 18.89
C GLY A 78 -5.05 -0.56 19.19
N LYS A 79 -3.78 -0.97 19.23
CA LYS A 79 -2.66 -0.04 19.49
C LYS A 79 -2.15 0.62 18.22
N ILE A 80 -2.06 1.94 18.27
CA ILE A 80 -1.33 2.75 17.28
C ILE A 80 0.07 3.03 17.82
N LEU A 81 1.09 2.53 17.14
CA LEU A 81 2.49 2.70 17.50
C LEU A 81 3.15 3.79 16.67
N THR A 82 4.31 4.27 17.14
CA THR A 82 5.19 5.15 16.37
C THR A 82 6.46 4.39 16.02
N ALA A 83 6.82 4.34 14.74
CA ALA A 83 8.05 3.72 14.28
C ALA A 83 9.24 4.57 14.72
N ALA A 84 10.18 3.98 15.46
CA ALA A 84 11.43 4.64 15.79
C ALA A 84 12.33 4.67 14.54
N PRO A 85 13.15 5.72 14.36
CA PRO A 85 14.09 5.78 13.24
C PRO A 85 14.96 4.52 13.14
N GLY A 86 14.97 3.88 11.97
CA GLY A 86 15.70 2.64 11.67
C GLY A 86 15.05 1.36 12.21
N SER A 87 13.84 1.42 12.78
CA SER A 87 13.07 0.22 13.15
C SER A 87 12.47 -0.47 11.93
N VAL A 88 12.05 -1.73 12.07
CA VAL A 88 11.47 -2.56 10.99
C VAL A 88 10.38 -1.82 10.19
N ASN A 89 9.50 -1.08 10.88
CA ASN A 89 8.37 -0.40 10.27
C ASN A 89 8.62 1.08 9.98
N ASP A 90 9.88 1.54 10.02
CA ASP A 90 10.23 2.92 9.70
C ASP A 90 10.46 3.12 8.20
N PHE A 91 9.48 3.75 7.57
CA PHE A 91 9.59 4.26 6.21
C PHE A 91 9.44 5.79 6.15
N ALA A 92 9.43 6.47 7.30
CA ALA A 92 9.12 7.89 7.41
C ALA A 92 10.35 8.76 7.69
N SER A 93 11.39 8.20 8.33
CA SER A 93 12.53 8.98 8.81
C SER A 93 13.47 9.49 7.71
N ALA A 94 13.49 8.84 6.55
CA ALA A 94 14.34 9.19 5.42
C ALA A 94 13.66 8.83 4.09
N PRO A 95 13.99 9.54 2.99
CA PRO A 95 13.56 9.12 1.66
C PRO A 95 14.31 7.86 1.21
N ASN A 96 13.72 7.14 0.26
CA ASN A 96 14.34 6.03 -0.46
C ASN A 96 14.91 4.92 0.45
N ILE A 97 14.22 4.58 1.54
CA ILE A 97 14.59 3.47 2.41
C ILE A 97 14.37 2.17 1.64
N SER A 98 15.37 1.28 1.59
CA SER A 98 15.20 -0.05 0.99
C SER A 98 14.01 -0.75 1.66
N PHE A 99 13.10 -1.30 0.86
CA PHE A 99 11.96 -2.02 1.39
C PHE A 99 12.43 -3.23 2.22
N GLY A 100 13.53 -3.87 1.80
CA GLY A 100 14.22 -4.92 2.54
C GLY A 100 15.20 -4.46 3.63
N HIS A 101 15.25 -3.19 4.04
CA HIS A 101 16.28 -2.68 4.97
C HIS A 101 16.39 -3.45 6.30
N ALA A 102 15.31 -4.10 6.72
CA ALA A 102 15.21 -4.84 7.98
C ALA A 102 15.16 -6.37 7.80
N VAL A 103 15.44 -6.94 6.62
CA VAL A 103 15.27 -8.39 6.37
C VAL A 103 16.04 -9.28 7.34
N ASP A 104 17.21 -8.82 7.82
CA ASP A 104 18.06 -9.53 8.78
C ASP A 104 17.83 -9.06 10.24
N ALA A 105 16.93 -8.10 10.47
CA ALA A 105 16.70 -7.52 11.78
C ALA A 105 15.86 -8.45 12.68
N PRO A 106 16.13 -8.47 14.00
CA PRO A 106 15.21 -9.09 14.95
C PRO A 106 13.82 -8.45 14.84
N GLY A 107 12.80 -9.29 14.65
CA GLY A 107 11.40 -8.85 14.53
C GLY A 107 10.87 -8.73 13.09
N PHE A 108 11.71 -8.83 12.05
CA PHE A 108 11.21 -8.86 10.67
C PHE A 108 10.39 -10.12 10.38
N LYS A 109 10.87 -11.27 10.86
CA LYS A 109 10.05 -12.49 10.92
C LYS A 109 8.96 -12.31 11.98
N GLY A 110 7.71 -12.49 11.58
CA GLY A 110 6.52 -12.25 12.41
C GLY A 110 5.88 -10.88 12.19
N ASN A 111 6.58 -9.92 11.56
CA ASN A 111 6.09 -8.53 11.43
C ASN A 111 4.79 -8.41 10.61
N CYS A 112 4.55 -9.35 9.70
CA CYS A 112 3.35 -9.41 8.88
C CYS A 112 2.28 -10.39 9.43
N GLY A 113 2.46 -10.93 10.64
CA GLY A 113 1.72 -12.06 11.21
C GLY A 113 2.67 -13.21 11.60
N GLY A 114 2.29 -14.03 12.58
CA GLY A 114 3.20 -14.92 13.33
C GLY A 114 3.92 -16.00 12.50
N THR A 115 3.53 -16.21 11.24
CA THR A 115 4.09 -17.24 10.35
C THR A 115 4.80 -16.71 9.09
N CYS A 116 4.97 -15.39 8.96
CA CYS A 116 5.55 -14.78 7.76
C CYS A 116 6.84 -14.00 8.03
N ALA A 117 7.50 -13.55 6.97
CA ALA A 117 8.64 -12.63 7.04
C ALA A 117 8.47 -11.56 5.96
N GLY A 118 8.26 -10.31 6.38
CA GLY A 118 7.91 -9.24 5.47
C GLY A 118 6.97 -8.21 6.09
N TYR A 119 6.22 -7.53 5.23
CA TYR A 119 5.27 -6.51 5.62
C TYR A 119 3.87 -6.92 5.24
N ASN A 120 2.94 -6.66 6.15
CA ASN A 120 1.50 -6.72 5.95
C ASN A 120 0.85 -5.74 6.93
N GLY A 121 1.39 -4.52 6.98
CA GLY A 121 1.06 -3.51 7.99
C GLY A 121 0.24 -2.35 7.44
N TYR A 122 -0.40 -1.61 8.34
CA TYR A 122 -1.13 -0.38 8.02
C TYR A 122 -0.42 0.84 8.59
N TRP A 123 -0.04 1.78 7.73
CA TRP A 123 0.60 3.05 8.08
C TRP A 123 -0.39 4.20 7.96
N ILE A 124 -0.38 5.09 8.96
CA ILE A 124 -1.32 6.21 9.10
C ILE A 124 -0.69 7.49 8.55
N PHE A 125 -1.42 8.27 7.75
CA PHE A 125 -0.99 9.59 7.31
C PHE A 125 -1.29 10.67 8.35
N ASP A 126 -0.23 11.28 8.89
CA ASP A 126 -0.27 12.36 9.86
C ASP A 126 -0.15 13.72 9.19
N ARG A 127 -1.27 14.43 9.06
CA ARG A 127 -1.32 15.82 8.57
C ARG A 127 -0.60 16.00 7.22
N ALA A 128 -0.75 15.02 6.31
CA ALA A 128 -0.25 15.16 4.95
C ALA A 128 -0.87 16.42 4.30
N PRO A 129 -0.08 17.31 3.68
CA PRO A 129 -0.62 18.42 2.92
C PRO A 129 -1.55 17.93 1.82
N LYS A 130 -2.55 18.75 1.49
CA LYS A 130 -3.42 18.48 0.34
C LYS A 130 -2.55 18.31 -0.92
N ASP A 131 -2.84 17.28 -1.70
CA ASP A 131 -2.15 16.91 -2.95
C ASP A 131 -0.69 16.43 -2.81
N ALA A 132 -0.21 16.22 -1.58
CA ALA A 132 1.13 15.66 -1.34
C ALA A 132 1.24 14.21 -1.85
N ALA A 133 2.40 13.86 -2.41
CA ALA A 133 2.77 12.46 -2.59
C ALA A 133 2.99 11.84 -1.20
N VAL A 134 2.05 11.01 -0.76
CA VAL A 134 2.07 10.41 0.59
C VAL A 134 2.95 9.17 0.67
N LEU A 135 3.20 8.54 -0.49
CA LEU A 135 4.07 7.39 -0.63
C LEU A 135 4.84 7.48 -1.95
N THR A 136 6.11 7.10 -1.93
CA THR A 136 6.93 6.90 -3.12
C THR A 136 7.51 5.50 -3.14
N LEU A 137 7.31 4.77 -4.24
CA LEU A 137 7.98 3.50 -4.54
C LEU A 137 8.95 3.73 -5.70
N ALA A 138 10.18 3.25 -5.59
CA ALA A 138 11.18 3.41 -6.65
C ALA A 138 12.06 2.18 -6.84
N SER A 139 12.68 2.09 -8.02
CA SER A 139 13.71 1.11 -8.35
C SER A 139 14.89 1.78 -9.02
N GLU A 140 16.08 1.57 -8.47
CA GLU A 140 17.33 1.95 -9.10
C GLU A 140 17.61 1.11 -10.36
N PHE A 141 17.21 -0.16 -10.38
CA PHE A 141 17.45 -1.05 -11.52
C PHE A 141 16.72 -0.60 -12.78
N SER A 142 15.42 -0.31 -12.67
CA SER A 142 14.64 0.16 -13.82
C SER A 142 14.69 1.67 -14.00
N GLY A 143 15.16 2.42 -12.99
CA GLY A 143 15.13 3.87 -12.95
C GLY A 143 13.72 4.45 -12.77
N ILE A 144 12.70 3.63 -12.49
CA ILE A 144 11.30 4.05 -12.39
C ILE A 144 10.97 4.48 -10.97
N LYS A 145 10.24 5.59 -10.85
CA LYS A 145 9.62 6.09 -9.63
C LYS A 145 8.09 6.15 -9.80
N ALA A 146 7.35 5.75 -8.77
CA ALA A 146 5.90 5.83 -8.68
C ALA A 146 5.49 6.57 -7.40
N GLU A 147 4.75 7.67 -7.56
CA GLU A 147 4.27 8.50 -6.45
C GLU A 147 2.76 8.35 -6.26
N LEU A 148 2.32 8.00 -5.05
CA LEU A 148 0.92 7.90 -4.68
C LEU A 148 0.43 9.20 -4.03
N ARG A 149 -0.68 9.73 -4.54
CA ARG A 149 -1.50 10.78 -3.91
C ARG A 149 -2.88 10.20 -3.67
N THR A 150 -3.46 10.43 -2.50
CA THR A 150 -4.76 9.85 -2.12
C THR A 150 -5.49 10.75 -1.13
N ASP A 151 -6.82 10.65 -1.09
CA ASP A 151 -7.67 11.25 -0.06
C ASP A 151 -7.88 10.36 1.17
N GLN A 152 -7.33 9.14 1.14
CA GLN A 152 -7.43 8.18 2.24
C GLN A 152 -6.50 8.54 3.40
N PRO A 153 -6.81 8.09 4.64
CA PRO A 153 -6.07 8.47 5.84
C PRO A 153 -4.84 7.58 6.12
N GLY A 154 -4.60 6.56 5.31
CA GLY A 154 -3.47 5.66 5.45
C GLY A 154 -3.37 4.65 4.31
N VAL A 155 -2.40 3.75 4.43
CA VAL A 155 -2.13 2.68 3.45
C VAL A 155 -1.80 1.37 4.15
N GLN A 156 -2.38 0.29 3.65
CA GLN A 156 -1.87 -1.05 3.88
C GLN A 156 -0.71 -1.32 2.92
N VAL A 157 0.40 -1.86 3.42
CA VAL A 157 1.53 -2.29 2.61
C VAL A 157 1.77 -3.77 2.86
N TYR A 158 1.65 -4.55 1.78
CA TYR A 158 1.82 -6.00 1.80
C TYR A 158 2.94 -6.41 0.84
N SER A 159 3.94 -7.13 1.35
CA SER A 159 5.11 -7.56 0.60
C SER A 159 4.95 -8.93 -0.06
N CYS A 160 3.75 -9.34 -0.46
CA CYS A 160 3.53 -10.58 -1.23
C CYS A 160 4.10 -11.88 -0.63
N TYR A 161 4.26 -11.96 0.69
CA TYR A 161 4.92 -13.12 1.31
C TYR A 161 4.23 -14.45 0.97
N TRP A 162 2.91 -14.48 0.94
CA TRP A 162 2.13 -15.71 0.74
C TRP A 162 1.92 -16.10 -0.74
N SER A 163 2.58 -15.41 -1.68
CA SER A 163 2.58 -15.85 -3.08
C SER A 163 3.29 -17.21 -3.21
N ASP A 164 2.58 -18.21 -3.73
CA ASP A 164 3.00 -19.62 -3.74
C ASP A 164 3.81 -20.02 -5.00
N GLY A 165 4.11 -19.08 -5.89
CA GLY A 165 4.84 -19.36 -7.13
C GLY A 165 3.98 -19.93 -8.26
N THR A 166 2.65 -20.05 -8.10
CA THR A 166 1.80 -20.67 -9.14
C THR A 166 1.24 -19.68 -10.15
N ALA A 167 1.12 -18.40 -9.77
CA ALA A 167 0.58 -17.36 -10.65
C ALA A 167 1.59 -16.97 -11.74
N PRO A 168 1.27 -17.12 -13.04
CA PRO A 168 2.18 -16.76 -14.11
C PRO A 168 2.31 -15.24 -14.25
N LEU A 169 3.52 -14.79 -14.60
CA LEU A 169 3.78 -13.43 -15.02
C LEU A 169 3.17 -13.16 -16.40
N LYS A 170 2.90 -11.89 -16.70
CA LYS A 170 2.51 -11.49 -18.06
C LYS A 170 3.67 -11.75 -19.01
N SER A 171 3.37 -11.99 -20.29
CA SER A 171 4.39 -12.26 -21.32
C SER A 171 5.41 -11.12 -21.52
N THR A 172 5.12 -9.92 -21.03
CA THR A 172 6.01 -8.74 -21.06
C THR A 172 6.91 -8.61 -19.82
N GLN A 173 6.73 -9.48 -18.84
CA GLN A 173 7.41 -9.51 -17.54
C GLN A 173 8.27 -10.77 -17.41
N GLY A 174 9.19 -10.75 -16.45
CA GLY A 174 10.03 -11.90 -16.12
C GLY A 174 11.20 -12.11 -17.07
N THR A 175 11.83 -13.27 -16.93
CA THR A 175 12.99 -13.72 -17.71
C THR A 175 12.77 -15.17 -18.20
N ALA A 176 13.77 -15.73 -18.89
CA ALA A 176 13.72 -17.13 -19.29
C ALA A 176 13.63 -18.10 -18.08
N THR A 177 14.15 -17.69 -16.92
CA THR A 177 14.20 -18.50 -15.69
C THR A 177 13.17 -18.06 -14.65
N HIS A 178 12.63 -16.84 -14.75
CA HIS A 178 11.65 -16.32 -13.82
C HIS A 178 10.34 -16.00 -14.54
N LYS A 179 9.31 -16.82 -14.29
CA LYS A 179 8.04 -16.80 -15.06
C LYS A 179 6.79 -16.66 -14.20
N ASN A 180 6.92 -16.66 -12.87
CA ASN A 180 5.80 -16.74 -11.95
C ASN A 180 6.00 -15.75 -10.80
N VAL A 181 4.93 -15.26 -10.18
CA VAL A 181 4.98 -14.43 -8.97
C VAL A 181 5.37 -15.32 -7.78
N THR A 182 6.54 -15.08 -7.19
CA THR A 182 7.09 -15.85 -6.06
C THR A 182 6.86 -15.14 -4.72
N SER A 183 7.13 -15.85 -3.62
CA SER A 183 7.04 -15.25 -2.28
C SER A 183 7.91 -14.01 -2.20
N SER A 184 7.33 -12.91 -1.75
CA SER A 184 8.01 -11.62 -1.60
C SER A 184 8.58 -11.03 -2.89
N SER A 185 7.95 -11.32 -4.03
CA SER A 185 8.35 -10.81 -5.34
C SER A 185 7.66 -9.49 -5.71
N CYS A 186 6.67 -9.05 -4.94
CA CYS A 186 5.91 -7.83 -5.21
C CYS A 186 5.53 -7.06 -3.94
N ILE A 187 4.94 -5.89 -4.15
CA ILE A 187 4.33 -5.06 -3.12
C ILE A 187 2.91 -4.66 -3.55
N ALA A 188 1.92 -4.86 -2.68
CA ALA A 188 0.61 -4.22 -2.78
C ALA A 188 0.57 -3.00 -1.84
N ILE A 189 -0.02 -1.91 -2.34
CA ILE A 189 -0.15 -0.64 -1.63
C ILE A 189 -1.60 -0.20 -1.75
N GLU A 190 -2.33 -0.34 -0.65
CA GLU A 190 -3.78 -0.24 -0.63
C GLU A 190 -4.15 0.99 0.19
N ALA A 191 -4.38 2.11 -0.49
CA ALA A 191 -4.90 3.32 0.15
C ALA A 191 -6.35 3.05 0.57
N GLN A 192 -6.64 3.20 1.85
CA GLN A 192 -7.95 2.93 2.43
C GLN A 192 -8.05 3.51 3.85
N ASP A 193 -9.23 3.45 4.44
CA ASP A 193 -9.44 3.77 5.84
C ASP A 193 -8.75 2.75 6.79
N TYR A 194 -8.82 2.97 8.09
CA TYR A 194 -8.13 2.17 9.09
C TYR A 194 -8.70 0.76 9.06
N VAL A 195 -7.85 -0.23 8.76
CA VAL A 195 -8.26 -1.63 8.84
C VAL A 195 -8.76 -1.93 10.25
N ASP A 196 -9.89 -2.63 10.33
CA ASP A 196 -10.56 -2.97 11.58
C ASP A 196 -11.13 -1.77 12.38
N GLY A 197 -11.24 -0.58 11.79
CA GLY A 197 -11.74 0.63 12.47
C GLY A 197 -13.14 0.50 13.07
N ILE A 198 -14.04 -0.25 12.43
CA ILE A 198 -15.37 -0.58 12.97
C ILE A 198 -15.34 -1.32 14.31
N ASN A 199 -14.28 -2.09 14.59
CA ASN A 199 -14.10 -2.84 15.84
C ASN A 199 -13.26 -2.07 16.87
N HIS A 200 -12.71 -0.91 16.48
CA HIS A 200 -11.91 0.00 17.30
C HIS A 200 -12.55 1.40 17.36
N PRO A 201 -13.71 1.56 18.03
CA PRO A 201 -14.45 2.82 18.08
C PRO A 201 -13.63 3.99 18.66
N GLU A 202 -12.63 3.70 19.49
CA GLU A 202 -11.69 4.66 20.04
C GLU A 202 -10.87 5.42 18.97
N TRP A 203 -10.77 4.91 17.75
CA TRP A 203 -10.11 5.58 16.64
C TRP A 203 -11.01 6.60 15.92
N GLY A 204 -12.32 6.62 16.22
CA GLY A 204 -13.26 7.60 15.67
C GLY A 204 -13.50 7.47 14.17
N ARG A 205 -13.42 6.25 13.62
CA ARG A 205 -13.58 5.98 12.17
C ARG A 205 -14.98 5.53 11.75
N PHE A 206 -15.88 5.26 12.71
CA PHE A 206 -17.19 4.69 12.42
C PHE A 206 -17.99 5.44 11.34
N ASP A 207 -18.04 6.78 11.40
CA ASP A 207 -18.80 7.59 10.43
C ASP A 207 -18.12 7.64 9.04
N ALA A 208 -16.82 7.35 8.95
CA ALA A 208 -16.10 7.25 7.69
C ALA A 208 -16.25 5.86 7.05
N GLU A 209 -16.39 4.82 7.87
CA GLU A 209 -16.44 3.42 7.44
C GLU A 209 -17.86 2.86 7.33
N VAL A 210 -18.88 3.53 7.85
CA VAL A 210 -20.28 3.07 7.80
C VAL A 210 -21.12 4.07 7.02
N THR A 211 -21.59 3.65 5.85
CA THR A 211 -22.43 4.46 4.95
C THR A 211 -23.86 3.91 4.92
N GLY A 212 -24.87 4.76 4.74
CA GLY A 212 -26.26 4.35 4.60
C GLY A 212 -27.09 5.13 3.59
N PRO A 213 -28.43 5.00 3.66
CA PRO A 213 -29.34 5.66 2.73
C PRO A 213 -29.15 7.18 2.73
N GLY A 214 -28.89 7.76 1.55
CA GLY A 214 -28.68 9.20 1.37
C GLY A 214 -27.23 9.66 1.50
N GLU A 215 -26.30 8.75 1.82
CA GLU A 215 -24.86 9.02 1.91
C GLU A 215 -24.14 8.38 0.71
N ALA A 216 -23.08 9.02 0.24
CA ALA A 216 -22.19 8.50 -0.78
C ALA A 216 -20.80 8.28 -0.17
N TYR A 217 -20.21 7.12 -0.47
CA TYR A 217 -18.81 6.84 -0.22
C TYR A 217 -18.01 7.28 -1.44
N GLU A 218 -16.96 8.07 -1.20
CA GLU A 218 -16.03 8.54 -2.22
C GLU A 218 -14.60 8.14 -1.82
N TRP A 219 -13.82 7.77 -2.83
CA TRP A 219 -12.42 7.42 -2.67
C TRP A 219 -11.67 7.84 -3.92
N ALA A 220 -10.52 8.49 -3.77
CA ALA A 220 -9.73 8.95 -4.89
C ALA A 220 -8.23 8.78 -4.63
N SER A 221 -7.56 8.17 -5.61
CA SER A 221 -6.09 8.06 -5.61
C SER A 221 -5.53 8.28 -7.00
N SER A 222 -4.26 8.67 -7.07
CA SER A 222 -3.50 8.72 -8.30
C SER A 222 -2.07 8.25 -8.10
N TRP A 223 -1.57 7.51 -9.08
CA TRP A 223 -0.17 7.15 -9.23
C TRP A 223 0.46 7.97 -10.35
N THR A 224 1.52 8.72 -10.06
CA THR A 224 2.33 9.42 -11.06
C THR A 224 3.66 8.69 -11.24
N PHE A 225 3.94 8.25 -12.47
CA PHE A 225 5.17 7.57 -12.84
C PHE A 225 6.16 8.54 -13.48
N SER A 226 7.43 8.40 -13.15
CA SER A 226 8.54 9.20 -13.68
C SER A 226 9.85 8.41 -13.63
N THR A 227 10.95 8.97 -14.12
CA THR A 227 12.29 8.40 -13.92
C THR A 227 13.00 9.07 -12.75
N LEU A 228 13.97 8.38 -12.14
CA LEU A 228 14.78 8.94 -11.05
C LEU A 228 15.61 10.15 -11.50
N GLU A 229 16.06 10.17 -12.76
CA GLU A 229 16.87 11.24 -13.34
C GLU A 229 16.12 12.56 -13.56
N GLU A 230 14.79 12.53 -13.73
CA GLU A 230 13.98 13.74 -14.01
C GLU A 230 13.74 14.62 -12.76
N SER A 231 14.18 14.20 -11.57
CA SER A 231 13.90 14.91 -10.30
C SER A 231 14.81 16.10 -9.97
N THR A 232 15.80 16.43 -10.83
CA THR A 232 16.76 17.53 -10.59
C THR A 232 16.58 18.79 -11.45
N CYS A 233 15.53 18.87 -12.27
CA CYS A 233 15.34 20.00 -13.19
C CYS A 233 14.10 20.83 -12.83
N ASP A 234 14.07 21.40 -11.63
CA ASP A 234 13.28 22.61 -11.32
C ASP A 234 13.81 23.22 -10.01
N SER A 235 14.89 23.99 -10.14
CA SER A 235 15.40 24.93 -9.12
C SER A 235 15.69 26.27 -9.76
#